data_AF-A0A9P9Q2F3-F1
#
_entry.id   AF-A0A9P9Q2F3-F1
#
_cell.length_a   1.000
_cell.length_b   1.000
_cell.length_c   1.000
_cell.angle_alpha   90.00
_cell.angle_beta   90.00
_cell.angle_gamma   90.00
#
_symmetry.space_group_name_H-M   'P 1'
#
loop_
_entity.id
_entity.type
_entity.pdbx_description
1 polymer ?
#
loop_
_entity_poly.entity_id
_entity_poly.type
_entity_poly.pdbx_seq_one_letter_code
_entity_poly.pdbx_strand_id
1 'polypeptide(L)'
;MLKSIVSMTWILPVILAAPSVRRSTKEANLFVKFDKTTLETEITVMDVSSQLLGQICNTLLNSGPFVDFPISTNLDQNGAGNVTLGTDTYVVHELAEFSGGITCTRMYNNLDSVVKCLIKLVPINTIPPAATSNLQDLEFKLTNTSEGRADCNLWTKGVVRIGDGDPHQNYLHTQLSENINCGAAAQCEVSRESARTYAVNFSWGGSFGGWTSAGFAVEQSTTTGEAYGCTALSYQTVCIWYSNAHTAYSVQTREHNQCYGDQWGERYVLVSPNIHNVGGSYYCVVGTCRFQSANWMQRDGRAGGP
;
A
#
# COMPACT_ATOMS: atom_id res chain seq x y z
N MET A 1 -51.56 -5.73 -71.22
CA MET A 1 -50.85 -5.00 -70.15
C MET A 1 -50.40 -6.02 -69.12
N LEU A 2 -49.12 -6.40 -69.14
CA LEU A 2 -48.50 -7.32 -68.18
C LEU A 2 -47.34 -6.54 -67.56
N LYS A 3 -47.36 -6.28 -66.25
CA LYS A 3 -46.29 -5.55 -65.54
C LYS A 3 -45.58 -6.51 -64.58
N SER A 4 -44.29 -6.70 -64.84
CA SER A 4 -43.32 -7.46 -64.07
C SER A 4 -43.25 -7.05 -62.61
N ILE A 5 -43.08 -8.06 -61.75
CA ILE A 5 -42.68 -7.93 -60.35
C ILE A 5 -41.15 -7.90 -60.30
N VAL A 6 -40.57 -6.83 -59.78
CA VAL A 6 -39.13 -6.72 -59.49
C VAL A 6 -38.90 -7.11 -58.04
N SER A 7 -38.10 -8.15 -57.81
CA SER A 7 -37.65 -8.61 -56.50
C SER A 7 -36.51 -7.71 -56.01
N MET A 8 -36.64 -7.15 -54.81
CA MET A 8 -35.65 -6.26 -54.19
C MET A 8 -34.94 -7.01 -53.05
N THR A 9 -33.74 -7.51 -53.34
CA THR A 9 -32.85 -8.19 -52.40
C THR A 9 -32.18 -7.17 -51.47
N TRP A 10 -32.44 -7.28 -50.17
CA TRP A 10 -31.78 -6.49 -49.13
C TRP A 10 -30.46 -7.18 -48.72
N ILE A 11 -29.35 -6.47 -48.83
CA ILE A 11 -28.05 -6.90 -48.30
C ILE A 11 -27.94 -6.34 -46.88
N LEU A 12 -27.96 -7.19 -45.86
CA LEU A 12 -27.64 -6.80 -44.49
C LEU A 12 -26.11 -6.69 -44.34
N PRO A 13 -25.58 -5.59 -43.77
CA PRO A 13 -24.16 -5.52 -43.44
C PRO A 13 -23.85 -6.45 -42.27
N VAL A 14 -22.96 -7.41 -42.48
CA VAL A 14 -22.36 -8.20 -41.40
C VAL A 14 -21.39 -7.29 -40.66
N ILE A 15 -21.80 -6.83 -39.47
CA ILE A 15 -20.90 -6.17 -38.52
C ILE A 15 -20.02 -7.26 -37.92
N LEU A 16 -18.75 -7.36 -38.36
CA LEU A 16 -17.73 -8.11 -37.65
C LEU A 16 -17.48 -7.42 -36.31
N ALA A 17 -18.04 -7.97 -35.24
CA ALA A 17 -17.56 -7.68 -33.88
C ALA A 17 -16.11 -8.18 -33.80
N ALA A 18 -15.16 -7.27 -33.62
CA ALA A 18 -13.78 -7.62 -33.33
C ALA A 18 -13.75 -8.51 -32.07
N PRO A 19 -13.05 -9.65 -32.07
CA PRO A 19 -12.91 -10.47 -30.88
C PRO A 19 -12.15 -9.66 -29.82
N SER A 20 -12.84 -9.30 -28.74
CA SER A 20 -12.20 -8.75 -27.55
C SER A 20 -11.32 -9.85 -26.95
N VAL A 21 -10.01 -9.78 -27.21
CA VAL A 21 -9.00 -10.63 -26.57
C VAL A 21 -9.06 -10.34 -25.07
N ARG A 22 -9.69 -11.23 -24.29
CA ARG A 22 -9.53 -11.25 -22.84
C ARG A 22 -8.10 -11.68 -22.54
N ARG A 23 -7.22 -10.74 -22.18
CA ARG A 23 -5.93 -11.06 -21.56
C ARG A 23 -6.23 -11.79 -20.25
N SER A 24 -6.04 -13.11 -20.24
CA SER A 24 -6.00 -13.90 -18.99
C SER A 24 -4.92 -13.28 -18.12
N THR A 25 -5.17 -12.88 -16.88
CA THR A 25 -4.12 -12.44 -15.94
C THR A 25 -3.88 -13.55 -14.92
N LYS A 26 -2.63 -13.90 -14.63
CA LYS A 26 -2.29 -14.94 -13.64
C LYS A 26 -1.94 -14.29 -12.31
N GLU A 27 -2.59 -14.71 -11.22
CA GLU A 27 -2.27 -14.22 -9.88
C GLU A 27 -0.98 -14.85 -9.35
N ALA A 28 -0.17 -14.09 -8.62
CA ALA A 28 1.08 -14.53 -8.02
C ALA A 28 1.31 -13.83 -6.67
N ASN A 29 2.11 -14.46 -5.81
CA ASN A 29 2.59 -13.87 -4.57
C ASN A 29 3.99 -13.28 -4.79
N LEU A 30 4.13 -11.99 -4.54
CA LEU A 30 5.42 -11.31 -4.43
C LEU A 30 5.83 -11.24 -2.96
N PHE A 31 7.03 -11.67 -2.66
CA PHE A 31 7.68 -11.54 -1.37
C PHE A 31 8.89 -10.63 -1.51
N VAL A 32 9.03 -9.68 -0.60
CA VAL A 32 10.21 -8.84 -0.49
C VAL A 32 10.73 -8.97 0.94
N LYS A 33 11.90 -9.57 1.11
CA LYS A 33 12.56 -9.69 2.40
C LYS A 33 13.67 -8.64 2.48
N PHE A 34 13.80 -7.98 3.62
CA PHE A 34 14.93 -7.13 3.96
C PHE A 34 15.60 -7.66 5.22
N ASP A 35 16.85 -8.08 5.12
CA ASP A 35 17.64 -8.48 6.28
C ASP A 35 18.29 -7.24 6.89
N LYS A 36 17.94 -6.90 8.13
CA LYS A 36 18.42 -5.70 8.82
C LYS A 36 19.86 -5.84 9.30
N THR A 37 20.35 -7.07 9.38
CA THR A 37 21.71 -7.41 9.81
C THR A 37 22.69 -7.24 8.67
N THR A 38 22.34 -7.74 7.48
CA THR A 38 23.18 -7.65 6.28
C THR A 38 22.86 -6.45 5.38
N LEU A 39 21.73 -5.78 5.62
CA LEU A 39 21.16 -4.72 4.78
C LEU A 39 20.84 -5.17 3.35
N GLU A 40 20.61 -6.48 3.18
CA GLU A 40 20.31 -7.08 1.88
C GLU A 40 18.80 -7.18 1.66
N THR A 41 18.39 -6.96 0.39
CA THR A 41 17.01 -7.16 -0.05
C THR A 41 16.93 -8.37 -0.95
N GLU A 42 15.88 -9.16 -0.78
CA GLU A 42 15.55 -10.31 -1.62
C GLU A 42 14.13 -10.17 -2.14
N ILE A 43 13.96 -10.28 -3.46
CA ILE A 43 12.68 -10.34 -4.15
C ILE A 43 12.44 -11.77 -4.60
N THR A 44 11.29 -12.31 -4.23
CA THR A 44 10.86 -13.67 -4.61
C THR A 44 9.43 -13.64 -5.13
N VAL A 45 9.22 -14.16 -6.34
CA VAL A 45 7.90 -14.26 -6.98
C VAL A 45 7.50 -15.72 -7.07
N MET A 46 6.33 -16.05 -6.53
CA MET A 46 5.78 -17.41 -6.56
C MET A 46 4.38 -17.42 -7.16
N ASP A 47 4.04 -18.49 -7.85
CA ASP A 47 2.66 -18.78 -8.22
C ASP A 47 1.78 -18.96 -6.96
N VAL A 48 0.45 -18.89 -7.11
CA VAL A 48 -0.50 -19.24 -6.04
C VAL A 48 -0.32 -20.68 -5.54
N SER A 49 0.21 -21.56 -6.39
CA SER A 49 0.58 -22.95 -6.05
C SER A 49 1.97 -23.07 -5.41
N SER A 50 2.61 -21.97 -5.00
CA SER A 50 3.96 -21.92 -4.42
C SER A 50 5.10 -22.39 -5.34
N GLN A 51 4.87 -22.43 -6.64
CA GLN A 51 5.94 -22.66 -7.62
C GLN A 51 6.77 -21.38 -7.80
N LEU A 52 8.10 -21.48 -7.68
CA LEU A 52 9.00 -20.34 -7.89
C LEU A 52 8.95 -19.87 -9.35
N LEU A 53 8.69 -18.58 -9.55
CA LEU A 53 8.63 -17.93 -10.87
C LEU A 53 9.88 -17.06 -11.12
N GLY A 54 10.42 -16.44 -10.08
CA GLY A 54 11.65 -15.66 -10.15
C GLY A 54 12.17 -15.27 -8.77
N GLN A 55 13.47 -15.05 -8.67
CA GLN A 55 14.15 -14.70 -7.43
C GLN A 55 15.39 -13.86 -7.73
N ILE A 56 15.65 -12.85 -6.90
CA ILE A 56 16.90 -12.09 -6.93
C ILE A 56 17.21 -11.48 -5.56
N CYS A 57 18.49 -11.44 -5.19
CA CYS A 57 18.98 -10.72 -4.00
C CYS A 57 19.29 -9.25 -4.35
N ASN A 58 18.28 -8.50 -4.79
CA ASN A 58 18.39 -7.07 -5.08
C ASN A 58 17.00 -6.41 -5.00
N THR A 59 16.94 -5.09 -5.14
CA THR A 59 15.69 -4.30 -5.20
C THR A 59 15.06 -4.22 -6.59
N LEU A 60 15.68 -4.84 -7.61
CA LEU A 60 15.20 -4.86 -8.99
C LEU A 60 15.31 -6.27 -9.58
N LEU A 61 14.18 -6.84 -9.96
CA LEU A 61 14.06 -8.08 -10.73
C LEU A 61 13.66 -7.73 -12.17
N ASN A 62 14.64 -7.77 -13.07
CA ASN A 62 14.46 -7.44 -14.49
C ASN A 62 15.10 -8.49 -15.41
N SER A 63 15.19 -9.74 -14.95
CA SER A 63 15.85 -10.84 -15.65
C SER A 63 14.89 -11.99 -15.94
N GLY A 64 15.27 -12.86 -16.90
CA GLY A 64 14.48 -14.02 -17.29
C GLY A 64 13.07 -13.63 -17.75
N PRO A 65 12.00 -14.22 -17.17
CA PRO A 65 10.62 -13.92 -17.56
C PRO A 65 10.13 -12.52 -17.13
N PHE A 66 10.96 -11.74 -16.41
CA PHE A 66 10.64 -10.39 -15.92
C PHE A 66 11.37 -9.27 -16.67
N VAL A 67 12.03 -9.55 -17.81
CA VAL A 67 12.69 -8.51 -18.62
C VAL A 67 11.68 -7.48 -19.14
N ASP A 68 10.54 -7.95 -19.64
CA ASP A 68 9.48 -7.09 -20.20
C ASP A 68 8.45 -6.63 -19.16
N PHE A 69 8.53 -7.17 -17.94
CA PHE A 69 7.69 -6.81 -16.80
C PHE A 69 8.54 -6.77 -15.52
N PRO A 70 9.43 -5.77 -15.40
CA PRO A 70 10.36 -5.68 -14.28
C PRO A 70 9.61 -5.42 -12.97
N ILE A 71 10.12 -5.97 -11.88
CA ILE A 71 9.61 -5.71 -10.53
C ILE A 71 10.68 -4.96 -9.76
N SER A 72 10.36 -3.80 -9.21
CA SER A 72 11.28 -3.05 -8.35
C SER A 72 10.63 -2.68 -7.03
N THR A 73 11.47 -2.52 -6.00
CA THR A 73 11.03 -2.24 -4.64
C THR A 73 11.80 -1.04 -4.10
N ASN A 74 11.08 -0.08 -3.55
CA ASN A 74 11.63 1.04 -2.80
C ASN A 74 10.97 1.03 -1.42
N LEU A 75 11.55 0.24 -0.54
CA LEU A 75 11.04 -0.03 0.79
C LEU A 75 12.07 0.41 1.83
N ASP A 76 11.59 0.93 2.95
CA ASP A 76 12.42 1.14 4.13
C ASP A 76 12.75 -0.20 4.82
N GLN A 77 13.58 -0.14 5.86
CA GLN A 77 13.98 -1.31 6.65
C GLN A 77 12.80 -2.08 7.28
N ASN A 78 11.62 -1.49 7.39
CA ASN A 78 10.40 -2.09 7.97
C ASN A 78 9.38 -2.52 6.89
N GLY A 79 9.74 -2.40 5.60
CA GLY A 79 8.88 -2.78 4.49
C GLY A 79 7.80 -1.75 4.16
N ALA A 80 7.90 -0.50 4.65
CA ALA A 80 7.06 0.61 4.20
C ALA A 80 7.61 1.21 2.90
N GLY A 81 6.74 1.56 1.97
CA GLY A 81 7.14 2.23 0.73
C GLY A 81 6.36 1.71 -0.46
N ASN A 82 7.03 1.61 -1.60
CA ASN A 82 6.41 1.34 -2.89
C ASN A 82 6.99 0.08 -3.54
N VAL A 83 6.12 -0.62 -4.25
CA VAL A 83 6.46 -1.74 -5.15
C VAL A 83 6.03 -1.35 -6.55
N THR A 84 6.91 -1.45 -7.53
CA THR A 84 6.60 -1.17 -8.93
C THR A 84 6.59 -2.48 -9.72
N LEU A 85 5.52 -2.70 -10.47
CA LEU A 85 5.33 -3.85 -11.37
C LEU A 85 5.19 -3.32 -12.81
N GLY A 86 6.20 -3.54 -13.63
CA GLY A 86 6.29 -2.94 -14.96
C GLY A 86 6.32 -1.41 -14.86
N THR A 87 5.25 -0.76 -15.31
CA THR A 87 5.07 0.69 -15.24
C THR A 87 4.27 1.16 -14.04
N ASP A 88 3.55 0.24 -13.39
CA ASP A 88 2.56 0.58 -12.36
C ASP A 88 3.22 0.53 -10.98
N THR A 89 3.03 1.59 -10.19
CA THR A 89 3.58 1.68 -8.84
C THR A 89 2.47 1.58 -7.81
N TYR A 90 2.67 0.70 -6.84
CA TYR A 90 1.72 0.34 -5.80
C TYR A 90 2.31 0.65 -4.43
N VAL A 91 1.50 1.23 -3.55
CA VAL A 91 1.89 1.46 -2.16
C VAL A 91 1.72 0.16 -1.38
N VAL A 92 2.64 -0.15 -0.48
CA VAL A 92 2.49 -1.31 0.42
C VAL A 92 1.35 -1.04 1.41
N HIS A 93 0.17 -1.59 1.13
CA HIS A 93 -1.02 -1.46 1.98
C HIS A 93 -1.91 -2.72 2.00
N GLU A 94 -2.52 -3.02 3.15
CA GLU A 94 -3.30 -4.25 3.39
C GLU A 94 -4.68 -4.25 2.71
N LEU A 95 -5.05 -3.17 2.04
CA LEU A 95 -6.32 -3.01 1.36
C LEU A 95 -6.05 -2.61 -0.09
N ALA A 96 -6.59 -3.39 -1.03
CA ALA A 96 -6.32 -3.23 -2.46
C ALA A 96 -6.71 -1.86 -3.02
N GLU A 97 -7.73 -1.23 -2.46
CA GLU A 97 -8.16 0.12 -2.81
C GLU A 97 -7.09 1.20 -2.56
N PHE A 98 -6.19 0.97 -1.59
CA PHE A 98 -5.15 1.92 -1.19
C PHE A 98 -3.76 1.60 -1.76
N SER A 99 -3.53 0.35 -2.15
CA SER A 99 -2.29 0.01 -2.86
C SER A 99 -2.37 0.30 -4.36
N GLY A 100 -3.53 0.65 -4.92
CA GLY A 100 -3.71 0.83 -6.38
C GLY A 100 -4.17 -0.44 -7.12
N GLY A 101 -4.79 -1.39 -6.42
CA GLY A 101 -5.40 -2.59 -7.01
C GLY A 101 -4.79 -3.93 -6.56
N ILE A 102 -3.80 -3.91 -5.66
CA ILE A 102 -3.13 -5.11 -5.13
C ILE A 102 -3.18 -5.13 -3.59
N THR A 103 -3.20 -6.29 -2.96
CA THR A 103 -3.16 -6.36 -1.48
C THR A 103 -1.75 -6.66 -1.02
N CYS A 104 -1.17 -5.79 -0.19
CA CYS A 104 0.17 -5.96 0.36
C CYS A 104 0.16 -5.92 1.89
N THR A 105 0.73 -6.93 2.54
CA THR A 105 0.95 -6.92 3.99
C THR A 105 2.43 -6.85 4.30
N ARG A 106 2.78 -6.36 5.49
CA ARG A 106 4.16 -6.29 5.96
C ARG A 106 4.26 -6.83 7.37
N MET A 107 5.35 -7.51 7.65
CA MET A 107 5.72 -8.06 8.95
C MET A 107 7.20 -7.82 9.17
N TYR A 108 7.63 -7.48 10.38
CA TYR A 108 9.05 -7.29 10.66
C TYR A 108 9.35 -7.49 12.14
N ASN A 109 10.64 -7.67 12.42
CA ASN A 109 11.21 -7.74 13.74
C ASN A 109 12.56 -6.99 13.73
N ASN A 110 13.44 -7.23 14.70
CA ASN A 110 14.75 -6.56 14.78
C ASN A 110 15.80 -7.14 13.80
N LEU A 111 15.58 -8.33 13.27
CA LEU A 111 16.46 -9.06 12.37
C LEU A 111 16.05 -8.90 10.90
N ASP A 112 14.75 -8.93 10.59
CA ASP A 112 14.27 -8.83 9.22
C ASP A 112 12.91 -8.13 9.07
N SER A 113 12.59 -7.76 7.84
CA SER A 113 11.22 -7.43 7.40
C SER A 113 10.82 -8.26 6.18
N VAL A 114 9.53 -8.52 6.05
CA VAL A 114 8.92 -9.26 4.95
C VAL A 114 7.66 -8.51 4.51
N VAL A 115 7.65 -8.10 3.25
CA VAL A 115 6.45 -7.62 2.55
C VAL A 115 5.91 -8.74 1.68
N LYS A 116 4.60 -8.95 1.71
CA LYS A 116 3.88 -9.91 0.85
C LYS A 116 2.81 -9.16 0.07
N CYS A 117 2.87 -9.21 -1.26
CA CYS A 117 1.85 -8.64 -2.14
C CYS A 117 1.17 -9.72 -2.99
N LEU A 118 -0.15 -9.64 -3.14
CA LEU A 118 -0.90 -10.42 -4.13
C LEU A 118 -0.97 -9.62 -5.42
N ILE A 119 -0.23 -10.06 -6.43
CA ILE A 119 -0.02 -9.34 -7.70
C ILE A 119 -0.64 -10.09 -8.87
N LYS A 120 -0.96 -9.36 -9.95
CA LYS A 120 -1.45 -9.93 -11.21
C LYS A 120 -0.35 -9.83 -12.26
N LEU A 121 0.18 -10.98 -12.65
CA LEU A 121 1.10 -11.08 -13.76
C LEU A 121 0.31 -11.13 -15.07
N VAL A 122 0.71 -10.31 -16.04
CA VAL A 122 0.18 -10.41 -17.41
C VAL A 122 0.94 -11.55 -18.10
N PRO A 123 0.29 -12.67 -18.48
CA PRO A 123 0.96 -13.75 -19.18
C PRO A 123 1.37 -13.27 -20.57
N ILE A 124 2.64 -13.50 -20.87
CA ILE A 124 3.27 -13.20 -22.13
C ILE A 124 2.85 -14.27 -23.13
N ASN A 125 1.82 -14.01 -23.93
CA ASN A 125 1.57 -14.81 -25.14
C ASN A 125 1.90 -13.98 -26.39
N THR A 126 3.12 -14.24 -26.88
CA THR A 126 3.65 -14.17 -28.26
C THR A 126 3.23 -13.00 -29.16
N ILE A 127 4.12 -12.05 -29.44
CA ILE A 127 4.11 -11.28 -30.70
C ILE A 127 5.56 -10.92 -31.16
N PRO A 128 5.80 -10.54 -32.43
CA PRO A 128 6.85 -11.00 -33.36
C PRO A 128 8.18 -10.21 -33.20
N PRO A 129 9.25 -10.54 -33.94
CA PRO A 129 10.56 -9.94 -33.71
C PRO A 129 10.58 -8.43 -34.00
N ALA A 130 11.09 -7.70 -33.00
CA ALA A 130 11.90 -6.49 -33.03
C ALA A 130 11.61 -5.45 -34.13
N ALA A 131 11.07 -4.30 -33.70
CA ALA A 131 11.39 -3.01 -34.31
C ALA A 131 12.35 -2.27 -33.36
N THR A 132 13.61 -2.20 -33.75
CA THR A 132 14.63 -1.36 -33.13
C THR A 132 14.26 0.11 -33.33
N SER A 133 14.23 0.90 -32.25
CA SER A 133 14.34 2.36 -32.33
C SER A 133 15.49 2.80 -31.45
N ASN A 134 16.34 3.65 -32.04
CA ASN A 134 17.66 4.01 -31.56
C ASN A 134 17.61 4.84 -30.27
N LEU A 135 18.49 4.49 -29.32
CA LEU A 135 18.85 5.31 -28.18
C LEU A 135 19.82 6.40 -28.64
N GLN A 136 19.38 7.65 -28.78
CA GLN A 136 20.34 8.76 -28.86
C GLN A 136 19.89 10.19 -28.52
N ASP A 137 18.75 10.47 -27.86
CA ASP A 137 18.41 11.87 -27.56
C ASP A 137 17.73 12.11 -26.20
N LEU A 138 18.34 11.66 -25.11
CA LEU A 138 18.00 12.16 -23.77
C LEU A 138 19.25 12.28 -22.88
N GLU A 139 20.27 12.98 -23.39
CA GLU A 139 21.30 13.57 -22.53
C GLU A 139 20.81 14.95 -22.05
N PHE A 140 20.24 14.90 -20.85
CA PHE A 140 20.34 15.87 -19.76
C PHE A 140 21.23 17.11 -20.01
N LYS A 141 20.59 18.23 -20.40
CA LYS A 141 21.19 19.57 -20.23
C LYS A 141 21.04 20.01 -18.77
N LEU A 142 22.01 19.68 -17.93
CA LEU A 142 22.34 20.52 -16.79
C LEU A 142 23.39 21.55 -17.22
N THR A 143 22.96 22.77 -17.47
CA THR A 143 23.84 23.94 -17.29
C THR A 143 23.06 25.08 -16.67
N ASN A 144 23.53 25.45 -15.48
CA ASN A 144 23.12 26.61 -14.69
C ASN A 144 22.98 27.89 -15.53
N THR A 145 21.88 28.61 -15.31
CA THR A 145 21.88 30.08 -15.33
C THR A 145 21.06 30.56 -14.14
N SER A 146 21.77 31.01 -13.11
CA SER A 146 21.22 31.78 -12.01
C SER A 146 21.00 33.22 -12.48
N GLU A 147 19.75 33.63 -12.68
CA GLU A 147 19.29 35.03 -12.51
C GLU A 147 17.75 35.10 -12.57
N GLY A 148 17.11 35.15 -11.40
CA GLY A 148 15.97 36.02 -11.10
C GLY A 148 14.72 36.04 -11.99
N ARG A 149 14.47 35.05 -12.86
CA ARG A 149 13.20 34.95 -13.60
C ARG A 149 12.44 33.72 -13.12
N ALA A 150 11.28 33.95 -12.50
CA ALA A 150 10.36 32.90 -12.13
C ALA A 150 10.07 32.01 -13.34
N ASP A 151 10.44 30.73 -13.28
CA ASP A 151 10.03 29.78 -14.30
C ASP A 151 8.53 29.50 -14.12
N CYS A 152 7.72 30.18 -14.93
CA CYS A 152 6.27 30.07 -14.89
C CYS A 152 5.75 28.70 -15.36
N ASN A 153 6.61 27.79 -15.85
CA ASN A 153 6.20 26.43 -16.22
C ASN A 153 6.32 25.43 -15.06
N LEU A 154 6.94 25.82 -13.95
CA LEU A 154 7.12 24.95 -12.79
C LEU A 154 5.90 24.97 -11.88
N TRP A 155 5.17 23.86 -11.82
CA TRP A 155 4.05 23.64 -10.90
C TRP A 155 4.50 22.73 -9.76
N THR A 156 4.40 23.21 -8.51
CA THR A 156 4.73 22.42 -7.33
C THR A 156 3.45 21.87 -6.71
N LYS A 157 3.25 20.56 -6.78
CA LYS A 157 2.12 19.89 -6.12
C LYS A 157 2.44 19.63 -4.66
N GLY A 158 1.43 19.78 -3.81
CA GLY A 158 1.53 19.49 -2.39
C GLY A 158 0.17 19.31 -1.75
N VAL A 159 0.20 18.97 -0.47
CA VAL A 159 -0.98 18.78 0.36
C VAL A 159 -0.90 19.76 1.50
N VAL A 160 -1.97 20.50 1.75
CA VAL A 160 -2.01 21.51 2.81
C VAL A 160 -3.26 21.39 3.67
N ARG A 161 -3.15 21.87 4.91
CA ARG A 161 -4.23 21.86 5.90
C ARG A 161 -5.36 22.80 5.48
N ILE A 162 -6.59 22.36 5.69
CA ILE A 162 -7.78 23.20 5.56
C ILE A 162 -8.06 23.87 6.91
N GLY A 163 -7.92 25.19 7.00
CA GLY A 163 -8.21 25.92 8.25
C GLY A 163 -7.36 25.41 9.41
N ASP A 164 -8.00 25.07 10.53
CA ASP A 164 -7.38 24.42 11.68
C ASP A 164 -7.24 22.90 11.52
N GLY A 165 -7.76 22.32 10.43
CA GLY A 165 -7.72 20.90 10.12
C GLY A 165 -8.81 20.07 10.80
N ASP A 166 -9.67 20.66 11.64
CA ASP A 166 -10.71 19.96 12.41
C ASP A 166 -10.23 18.63 13.01
N PRO A 167 -9.17 18.65 13.86
CA PRO A 167 -8.50 17.44 14.27
C PRO A 167 -9.39 16.59 15.20
N HIS A 168 -9.36 15.27 15.04
CA HIS A 168 -10.10 14.32 15.88
C HIS A 168 -9.24 13.12 16.27
N GLN A 169 -9.39 12.63 17.49
CA GLN A 169 -8.72 11.40 17.94
C GLN A 169 -9.42 10.16 17.39
N ASN A 170 -8.63 9.24 16.84
CA ASN A 170 -9.07 7.91 16.41
C ASN A 170 -8.14 6.86 17.03
N TYR A 171 -8.59 5.61 17.16
CA TYR A 171 -7.78 4.54 17.72
C TYR A 171 -7.84 3.30 16.84
N LEU A 172 -6.70 2.89 16.28
CA LEU A 172 -6.59 1.62 15.57
C LEU A 172 -6.30 0.52 16.58
N HIS A 173 -7.22 -0.42 16.72
CA HIS A 173 -7.05 -1.57 17.59
C HIS A 173 -6.60 -2.76 16.76
N THR A 174 -5.46 -3.36 17.10
CA THR A 174 -4.88 -4.50 16.37
C THR A 174 -4.55 -5.64 17.32
N GLN A 175 -4.95 -6.86 16.98
CA GLN A 175 -4.54 -8.07 17.71
C GLN A 175 -3.13 -8.48 17.30
N LEU A 176 -2.21 -8.49 18.26
CA LEU A 176 -0.79 -8.76 18.02
C LEU A 176 -0.41 -10.25 18.15
N SER A 177 -1.08 -10.95 19.06
CA SER A 177 -0.78 -12.35 19.34
C SER A 177 -1.73 -13.29 18.62
N GLU A 178 -1.29 -14.54 18.44
CA GLU A 178 -2.22 -15.64 18.21
C GLU A 178 -3.11 -15.88 19.43
N ASN A 179 -4.13 -16.72 19.23
CA ASN A 179 -5.04 -17.11 20.30
C ASN A 179 -4.43 -18.22 21.12
N ILE A 180 -4.22 -17.98 22.41
CA ILE A 180 -3.77 -19.02 23.33
C ILE A 180 -4.98 -19.55 24.09
N ASN A 181 -5.31 -20.83 23.90
CA ASN A 181 -6.29 -21.54 24.70
C ASN A 181 -5.57 -22.22 25.88
N CYS A 182 -5.89 -21.83 27.11
CA CYS A 182 -5.25 -22.39 28.29
C CYS A 182 -5.59 -23.86 28.56
N GLY A 183 -6.67 -24.40 27.95
CA GLY A 183 -7.10 -25.78 28.15
C GLY A 183 -7.23 -26.14 29.63
N ALA A 184 -6.75 -27.32 30.03
CA ALA A 184 -6.76 -27.77 31.42
C ALA A 184 -5.63 -27.16 32.29
N ALA A 185 -4.78 -26.29 31.75
CA ALA A 185 -3.75 -25.63 32.56
C ALA A 185 -4.41 -24.68 33.56
N ALA A 186 -3.89 -24.63 34.79
CA ALA A 186 -4.42 -23.75 35.84
C ALA A 186 -4.33 -22.26 35.44
N GLN A 187 -3.25 -21.89 34.75
CA GLN A 187 -3.01 -20.57 34.18
C GLN A 187 -2.17 -20.72 32.91
N CYS A 188 -2.42 -19.88 31.90
CA CYS A 188 -1.53 -19.71 30.75
C CYS A 188 -1.19 -18.24 30.53
N GLU A 189 -0.02 -17.98 29.92
CA GLU A 189 0.47 -16.64 29.62
C GLU A 189 0.78 -16.51 28.13
N VAL A 190 0.41 -15.36 27.55
CA VAL A 190 0.86 -14.91 26.24
C VAL A 190 1.85 -13.76 26.45
N SER A 191 3.05 -13.84 25.87
CA SER A 191 4.12 -12.86 26.05
C SER A 191 4.77 -12.44 24.72
N ARG A 192 5.69 -11.45 24.78
CA ARG A 192 6.27 -10.75 23.61
C ARG A 192 6.88 -11.66 22.56
N GLU A 193 7.54 -12.77 22.94
CA GLU A 193 8.20 -13.64 21.96
C GLU A 193 7.19 -14.29 21.00
N SER A 194 5.91 -14.35 21.38
CA SER A 194 4.81 -14.81 20.54
C SER A 194 4.02 -13.68 19.86
N ALA A 195 4.32 -12.41 20.16
CA ALA A 195 3.64 -11.24 19.59
C ALA A 195 4.50 -10.59 18.50
N ARG A 196 4.00 -10.55 17.27
CA ARG A 196 4.71 -9.94 16.13
C ARG A 196 4.66 -8.41 16.24
N THR A 197 5.68 -7.72 15.72
CA THR A 197 5.63 -6.26 15.57
C THR A 197 4.86 -5.92 14.30
N TYR A 198 3.88 -5.03 14.40
CA TYR A 198 3.07 -4.54 13.29
C TYR A 198 3.43 -3.09 13.00
N ALA A 199 3.59 -2.75 11.73
CA ALA A 199 3.74 -1.35 11.36
C ALA A 199 2.35 -0.82 11.02
N VAL A 200 2.00 0.24 11.73
CA VAL A 200 0.76 0.98 11.62
C VAL A 200 1.01 2.15 10.68
N ASN A 201 0.16 2.34 9.67
CA ASN A 201 0.28 3.43 8.69
C ASN A 201 -0.82 4.47 8.88
N PHE A 202 -0.60 5.67 8.36
CA PHE A 202 -1.69 6.60 8.09
C PHE A 202 -2.68 6.03 7.05
N SER A 203 -3.93 6.49 7.12
CA SER A 203 -4.97 6.22 6.12
C SER A 203 -5.60 7.54 5.67
N TRP A 204 -6.42 7.51 4.61
CA TRP A 204 -7.10 8.70 4.11
C TRP A 204 -8.53 8.40 3.65
N GLY A 205 -9.37 9.42 3.61
CA GLY A 205 -10.73 9.36 3.06
C GLY A 205 -10.93 10.39 1.95
N GLY A 206 -11.05 9.95 0.70
CA GLY A 206 -11.19 10.79 -0.51
C GLY A 206 -10.15 10.46 -1.58
N SER A 207 -10.04 11.31 -2.60
CA SER A 207 -8.99 11.20 -3.62
C SER A 207 -7.63 11.56 -3.03
N PHE A 208 -6.66 10.67 -3.19
CA PHE A 208 -5.38 10.78 -2.51
C PHE A 208 -4.41 11.70 -3.25
N GLY A 209 -4.01 12.78 -2.59
CA GLY A 209 -3.02 13.72 -3.12
C GLY A 209 -1.63 13.63 -2.48
N GLY A 210 -1.44 12.70 -1.53
CA GLY A 210 -0.22 12.56 -0.74
C GLY A 210 -0.45 12.75 0.76
N TRP A 211 0.65 12.72 1.51
CA TRP A 211 0.65 12.88 2.95
C TRP A 211 1.34 14.19 3.37
N THR A 212 0.87 14.76 4.47
CA THR A 212 1.51 15.87 5.17
C THR A 212 1.15 15.76 6.65
N SER A 213 2.05 16.10 7.56
CA SER A 213 1.67 16.20 8.99
C SER A 213 0.69 17.34 9.24
N ALA A 214 0.54 18.27 8.29
CA ALA A 214 -0.30 19.46 8.41
C ALA A 214 -0.01 20.27 9.68
N GLY A 215 1.20 20.15 10.26
CA GLY A 215 1.59 20.80 11.51
C GLY A 215 1.09 20.12 12.79
N PHE A 216 0.52 18.92 12.71
CA PHE A 216 0.16 18.10 13.87
C PHE A 216 1.31 17.18 14.29
N ALA A 217 1.31 16.76 15.55
CA ALA A 217 2.26 15.78 16.10
C ALA A 217 1.90 14.35 15.66
N VAL A 218 2.01 14.09 14.36
CA VAL A 218 1.69 12.81 13.71
C VAL A 218 2.82 12.32 12.83
N GLU A 219 2.86 11.02 12.58
CA GLU A 219 3.85 10.33 11.76
C GLU A 219 3.17 9.52 10.64
N GLN A 220 3.89 9.25 9.54
CA GLN A 220 3.34 8.45 8.43
C GLN A 220 3.14 6.99 8.83
N SER A 221 4.04 6.48 9.64
CA SER A 221 3.98 5.13 10.13
C SER A 221 4.60 5.07 11.51
N THR A 222 4.08 4.17 12.33
CA THR A 222 4.65 3.84 13.63
C THR A 222 4.65 2.32 13.81
N THR A 223 5.26 1.85 14.87
CA THR A 223 5.44 0.41 15.12
C THR A 223 4.89 0.05 16.48
N THR A 224 4.23 -1.10 16.59
CA THR A 224 3.73 -1.59 17.88
C THR A 224 4.92 -2.03 18.75
N GLY A 225 5.38 -1.19 19.69
CA GLY A 225 6.59 -1.43 20.49
C GLY A 225 6.39 -1.94 21.93
N GLU A 226 7.36 -2.77 22.39
CA GLU A 226 7.59 -3.36 23.74
C GLU A 226 6.85 -4.64 24.17
N ALA A 227 7.47 -5.36 25.13
CA ALA A 227 7.00 -6.64 25.69
C ALA A 227 5.81 -6.46 26.62
N TYR A 228 4.68 -7.10 26.29
CA TYR A 228 3.55 -7.21 27.21
C TYR A 228 3.17 -8.67 27.38
N GLY A 229 2.84 -9.03 28.63
CA GLY A 229 2.38 -10.34 29.04
C GLY A 229 0.92 -10.26 29.48
N CYS A 230 0.10 -11.21 29.06
CA CYS A 230 -1.27 -11.36 29.54
C CYS A 230 -1.48 -12.79 30.03
N THR A 231 -2.14 -12.95 31.17
CA THR A 231 -2.47 -14.28 31.73
C THR A 231 -3.95 -14.54 31.70
N ALA A 232 -4.36 -15.80 31.50
CA ALA A 232 -5.74 -16.25 31.66
C ALA A 232 -5.83 -17.56 32.44
N LEU A 233 -7.04 -17.86 32.90
CA LEU A 233 -7.35 -19.03 33.72
C LEU A 233 -7.71 -20.24 32.86
N SER A 234 -7.84 -21.39 33.51
CA SER A 234 -8.21 -22.65 32.86
C SER A 234 -9.46 -22.52 31.96
N TYR A 235 -9.38 -23.14 30.78
CA TYR A 235 -10.37 -23.14 29.71
C TYR A 235 -10.71 -21.77 29.09
N GLN A 236 -9.92 -20.74 29.37
CA GLN A 236 -10.05 -19.43 28.72
C GLN A 236 -9.11 -19.30 27.52
N THR A 237 -9.51 -18.45 26.57
CA THR A 237 -8.66 -18.02 25.47
C THR A 237 -8.16 -16.61 25.75
N VAL A 238 -6.86 -16.35 25.61
CA VAL A 238 -6.24 -15.04 25.82
C VAL A 238 -5.48 -14.57 24.58
N CYS A 239 -5.52 -13.25 24.37
CA CYS A 239 -4.78 -12.58 23.31
C CYS A 239 -4.42 -11.15 23.72
N ILE A 240 -3.37 -10.63 23.10
CA ILE A 240 -2.88 -9.26 23.30
C ILE A 240 -3.40 -8.38 22.17
N TRP A 241 -4.05 -7.28 22.55
CA TRP A 241 -4.42 -6.21 21.64
C TRP A 241 -3.62 -4.96 21.94
N TYR A 242 -3.46 -4.13 20.91
CA TYR A 242 -2.82 -2.84 21.00
C TYR A 242 -3.69 -1.78 20.36
N SER A 243 -3.97 -0.73 21.13
CA SER A 243 -4.68 0.47 20.69
C SER A 243 -3.65 1.53 20.31
N ASN A 244 -3.56 1.81 19.02
CA ASN A 244 -2.69 2.84 18.46
C ASN A 244 -3.46 4.13 18.23
N ALA A 245 -3.08 5.20 18.92
CA ALA A 245 -3.70 6.51 18.82
C ALA A 245 -3.34 7.19 17.49
N HIS A 246 -4.36 7.69 16.80
CA HIS A 246 -4.28 8.42 15.54
C HIS A 246 -4.98 9.77 15.68
N THR A 247 -4.60 10.71 14.81
CA THR A 247 -5.31 11.97 14.62
C THR A 247 -5.81 12.03 13.19
N ALA A 248 -7.12 12.21 13.05
CA ALA A 248 -7.78 12.54 11.81
C ALA A 248 -7.76 14.06 11.60
N TYR A 249 -7.49 14.54 10.39
CA TYR A 249 -7.49 15.96 10.06
C TYR A 249 -7.76 16.20 8.57
N SER A 250 -8.38 17.33 8.26
CA SER A 250 -8.81 17.73 6.93
C SER A 250 -7.71 18.44 6.15
N VAL A 251 -7.43 17.97 4.94
CA VAL A 251 -6.43 18.52 4.02
C VAL A 251 -7.00 18.69 2.61
N GLN A 252 -6.29 19.47 1.79
CA GLN A 252 -6.60 19.63 0.37
C GLN A 252 -5.32 19.68 -0.48
N THR A 253 -5.43 19.23 -1.72
CA THR A 253 -4.32 19.35 -2.67
C THR A 253 -4.15 20.80 -3.14
N ARG A 254 -2.89 21.18 -3.36
CA ARG A 254 -2.49 22.49 -3.84
C ARG A 254 -1.42 22.35 -4.90
N GLU A 255 -1.61 23.02 -6.03
CA GLU A 255 -0.56 23.21 -7.03
C GLU A 255 -0.15 24.68 -7.00
N HIS A 256 1.09 24.96 -6.59
CA HIS A 256 1.64 26.30 -6.50
C HIS A 256 2.46 26.62 -7.76
N ASN A 257 2.17 27.77 -8.37
CA ASN A 257 3.00 28.34 -9.42
C ASN A 257 3.34 29.81 -9.07
N GLN A 258 4.61 30.17 -9.20
CA GLN A 258 5.08 31.51 -8.82
C GLN A 258 4.44 32.64 -9.64
N CYS A 259 3.98 32.35 -10.86
CA CYS A 259 3.41 33.35 -11.78
C CYS A 259 1.88 33.36 -11.77
N TYR A 260 1.24 32.20 -11.60
CA TYR A 260 -0.21 32.06 -11.68
C TYR A 260 -0.90 31.91 -10.31
N GLY A 261 -0.14 31.73 -9.24
CA GLY A 261 -0.66 31.54 -7.89
C GLY A 261 -1.04 30.09 -7.60
N ASP A 262 -1.82 29.91 -6.53
CA ASP A 262 -2.26 28.60 -6.05
C ASP A 262 -3.51 28.12 -6.80
N GLN A 263 -3.43 26.90 -7.32
CA GLN A 263 -4.58 26.12 -7.74
C GLN A 263 -4.93 25.10 -6.65
N TRP A 264 -6.23 25.00 -6.38
CA TRP A 264 -6.77 24.16 -5.32
C TRP A 264 -7.48 22.96 -5.92
N GLY A 265 -7.15 21.77 -5.42
CA GLY A 265 -7.82 20.54 -5.83
C GLY A 265 -8.72 19.98 -4.74
N GLU A 266 -8.85 18.66 -4.73
CA GLU A 266 -9.80 17.96 -3.88
C GLU A 266 -9.43 17.96 -2.39
N ARG A 267 -10.45 17.83 -1.56
CA ARG A 267 -10.37 17.81 -0.09
C ARG A 267 -10.51 16.37 0.38
N TYR A 268 -9.73 15.99 1.38
CA TYR A 268 -9.76 14.65 1.96
C TYR A 268 -9.32 14.68 3.43
N VAL A 269 -9.65 13.62 4.16
CA VAL A 269 -9.27 13.46 5.57
C VAL A 269 -8.07 12.54 5.65
N LEU A 270 -6.99 12.97 6.29
CA LEU A 270 -5.87 12.11 6.67
C LEU A 270 -6.07 11.62 8.10
N VAL A 271 -5.80 10.34 8.36
CA VAL A 271 -5.83 9.73 9.70
C VAL A 271 -4.45 9.14 9.95
N SER A 272 -3.61 9.82 10.73
CA SER A 272 -2.20 9.47 10.91
C SER A 272 -1.91 9.06 12.36
N PRO A 273 -1.02 8.08 12.60
CA PRO A 273 -0.55 7.75 13.93
C PRO A 273 0.01 8.98 14.65
N ASN A 274 -0.30 9.11 15.94
CA ASN A 274 0.22 10.19 16.78
C ASN A 274 1.64 9.86 17.22
N ILE A 275 2.50 10.89 17.23
CA ILE A 275 3.84 10.79 17.81
C ILE A 275 3.69 10.36 19.28
N HIS A 276 4.52 9.42 19.70
CA HIS A 276 4.53 8.84 21.05
C HIS A 276 3.25 8.08 21.45
N ASN A 277 2.34 7.82 20.51
CA ASN A 277 1.11 7.06 20.77
C ASN A 277 0.30 7.61 21.97
N VAL A 278 0.21 8.94 22.12
CA VAL A 278 -0.47 9.58 23.25
C VAL A 278 -1.94 9.14 23.29
N GLY A 279 -2.34 8.47 24.37
CA GLY A 279 -3.69 7.94 24.55
C GLY A 279 -3.89 6.50 24.05
N GLY A 280 -2.90 5.89 23.39
CA GLY A 280 -2.91 4.48 23.03
C GLY A 280 -2.33 3.60 24.14
N SER A 281 -2.68 2.30 24.13
CA SER A 281 -2.25 1.35 25.15
C SER A 281 -2.33 -0.11 24.71
N TYR A 282 -1.60 -0.98 25.40
CA TYR A 282 -1.78 -2.42 25.32
C TYR A 282 -2.92 -2.86 26.22
N TYR A 283 -3.70 -3.86 25.80
CA TYR A 283 -4.75 -4.44 26.63
C TYR A 283 -4.94 -5.93 26.36
N CYS A 284 -5.25 -6.66 27.43
CA CYS A 284 -5.52 -8.10 27.37
C CYS A 284 -7.00 -8.31 27.04
N VAL A 285 -7.27 -9.24 26.12
CA VAL A 285 -8.62 -9.70 25.84
C VAL A 285 -8.72 -11.18 26.21
N VAL A 286 -9.76 -11.51 26.96
CA VAL A 286 -10.06 -12.89 27.38
C VAL A 286 -11.41 -13.30 26.79
N GLY A 287 -11.46 -14.46 26.14
CA GLY A 287 -12.66 -15.07 25.59
C GLY A 287 -13.06 -14.59 24.19
N THR A 288 -12.98 -13.30 23.88
CA THR A 288 -13.42 -12.72 22.60
C THR A 288 -12.28 -12.44 21.61
N CYS A 289 -11.25 -13.27 21.64
CA CYS A 289 -10.10 -13.13 20.74
C CYS A 289 -10.49 -13.37 19.28
N ARG A 290 -9.86 -12.63 18.37
CA ARG A 290 -9.99 -12.76 16.92
C ARG A 290 -8.76 -13.48 16.35
N PHE A 291 -8.52 -13.41 15.05
CA PHE A 291 -7.27 -13.92 14.47
C PHE A 291 -6.15 -12.90 14.64
N GLN A 292 -4.89 -13.37 14.69
CA GLN A 292 -3.72 -12.50 14.71
C GLN A 292 -3.77 -11.54 13.50
N SER A 293 -3.38 -10.27 13.68
CA SER A 293 -3.51 -9.15 12.71
C SER A 293 -4.93 -8.62 12.48
N ALA A 294 -5.96 -9.22 13.08
CA ALA A 294 -7.30 -8.63 13.04
C ALA A 294 -7.25 -7.21 13.63
N ASN A 295 -7.81 -6.25 12.91
CA ASN A 295 -7.81 -4.87 13.33
C ASN A 295 -9.18 -4.20 13.11
N TRP A 296 -9.39 -3.09 13.79
CA TRP A 296 -10.54 -2.21 13.56
C TRP A 296 -10.22 -0.79 14.01
N MET A 297 -10.81 0.20 13.31
CA MET A 297 -10.61 1.62 13.60
C MET A 297 -11.78 2.17 14.42
N GLN A 298 -11.48 2.66 15.61
CA GLN A 298 -12.38 3.45 16.44
C GLN A 298 -12.35 4.91 15.99
N ARG A 299 -13.50 5.47 15.60
CA ARG A 299 -13.62 6.83 15.02
C ARG A 299 -14.46 7.81 15.85
N ASP A 300 -14.90 7.40 17.03
CA ASP A 300 -15.75 8.18 17.94
C ASP A 300 -14.92 8.92 19.01
N GLY A 301 -13.61 9.12 18.77
CA GLY A 301 -12.77 9.85 19.70
C GLY A 301 -13.05 11.35 19.68
N ARG A 302 -12.51 12.03 20.70
CA ARG A 302 -12.80 13.44 20.96
C ARG A 302 -12.21 14.33 19.87
N ALA A 303 -12.88 15.45 19.59
CA ALA A 303 -12.28 16.54 18.84
C ALA A 303 -11.03 17.05 19.56
N GLY A 304 -9.99 17.36 18.79
CA GLY A 304 -8.65 17.73 19.24
C GLY A 304 -7.56 16.83 18.68
N GLY A 305 -6.39 17.41 18.42
CA GLY A 305 -5.13 16.70 18.19
C GLY A 305 -4.33 16.55 19.51
N PRO A 306 -3.30 15.69 19.54
CA PRO A 306 -2.30 15.69 20.61
C PRO A 306 -1.51 17.00 20.68
#